data_AF-A0A7X9C7X4-F1
#
_entry.id   AF-A0A7X9C7X4-F1
#
_cell.length_a   1.000
_cell.length_b   1.000
_cell.length_c   1.000
_cell.angle_alpha   90.00
_cell.angle_beta   90.00
_cell.angle_gamma   90.00
#
_symmetry.space_group_name_H-M   'P 1'
#
loop_
_entity.id
_entity.type
_entity.pdbx_description
1 polymer ?
#
loop_
_entity_poly.entity_id
_entity_poly.type
_entity_poly.pdbx_seq_one_letter_code
_entity_poly.pdbx_strand_id
1 'polypeptide(L)'
;MTPRRSFSAPLAGTALARRGVLLFGPALLLAGCGMLPSRPEDEPSAGGGPEGEAAELEGATEPDEEAAPPPSTSATVDFDVIEVEDEITAGGLMSRTTDSETFIHPLAEATMVATTLLDSLTAEQFTALTGEDVPEVDDPDPGAEGDEGEQFATVVLPGQLKKFLLTAWESTDPEWAPKANSSNRTSLNITYGGNQALRIDTPDSGDAERSGTVLAIVDATPDAGAVALRAETDDGVHELSLVDGSLLTTPAPRLYKGLDVEVSDATVLDTTVPDGFGQDFMTLRGTIEEAYLSPYVETSLELGGRLGWADEDQIHLVVPLVWDRDFSSNVKDLTEVVLVLPDGTELRPAQDQTRMFGSSHRDPAATFTIPADLETATVKIMPRFGQVLNDDFEQAEEPVTATLTFL
;
A
#
# COMPACT_ATOMS: atom_id res chain seq x y z
N MET A 1 -35.95 23.30 26.04
CA MET A 1 -35.72 23.82 27.41
C MET A 1 -34.80 22.84 28.14
N THR A 2 -33.65 23.35 28.58
CA THR A 2 -32.55 22.75 29.38
C THR A 2 -33.00 22.37 30.81
N PRO A 3 -32.19 21.75 31.74
CA PRO A 3 -30.71 21.74 31.80
C PRO A 3 -29.93 20.53 32.43
N ARG A 4 -28.62 20.52 32.12
CA ARG A 4 -27.39 20.29 32.95
C ARG A 4 -27.25 19.05 33.86
N ARG A 5 -26.12 18.34 33.70
CA ARG A 5 -24.94 18.44 34.61
C ARG A 5 -23.63 17.91 33.98
N SER A 6 -22.60 18.72 34.18
CA SER A 6 -21.17 18.57 33.95
C SER A 6 -20.44 18.05 35.20
N PHE A 7 -19.24 17.48 35.06
CA PHE A 7 -18.05 17.45 35.97
C PHE A 7 -17.15 16.31 35.45
N SER A 8 -15.81 16.35 35.32
CA SER A 8 -14.79 17.37 35.57
C SER A 8 -13.48 16.82 34.96
N ALA A 9 -12.71 17.65 34.24
CA ALA A 9 -11.24 17.57 34.28
C ALA A 9 -10.77 18.43 35.48
N PRO A 10 -9.51 18.36 35.98
CA PRO A 10 -8.39 18.92 35.22
C PRO A 10 -6.93 18.41 35.50
N LEU A 11 -6.03 18.78 34.57
CA LEU A 11 -4.62 19.21 34.70
C LEU A 11 -3.45 18.19 34.73
N ALA A 12 -2.74 18.18 33.60
CA ALA A 12 -1.34 18.59 33.39
C ALA A 12 -0.17 17.82 34.06
N GLY A 13 0.77 17.42 33.20
CA GLY A 13 2.14 17.04 33.56
C GLY A 13 2.98 16.68 32.33
N THR A 14 3.72 17.65 31.81
CA THR A 14 4.84 17.50 30.87
C THR A 14 5.97 16.65 31.45
N ALA A 15 6.63 15.81 30.63
CA ALA A 15 8.10 15.64 30.51
C ALA A 15 8.53 14.24 30.00
N LEU A 16 9.16 14.23 28.82
CA LEU A 16 10.48 13.66 28.51
C LEU A 16 10.92 12.28 29.09
N ALA A 17 11.31 11.41 28.15
CA ALA A 17 12.62 10.73 28.06
C ALA A 17 12.73 9.20 28.34
N ARG A 18 13.24 8.53 27.30
CA ARG A 18 14.40 7.60 27.26
C ARG A 18 14.20 6.07 27.25
N ARG A 19 14.61 5.52 26.09
CA ARG A 19 15.63 4.47 25.81
C ARG A 19 15.44 3.04 26.34
N GLY A 20 15.65 2.08 25.43
CA GLY A 20 15.99 0.69 25.72
C GLY A 20 16.46 -0.10 24.50
N VAL A 21 17.65 0.22 23.97
CA VAL A 21 18.42 -0.60 23.00
C VAL A 21 18.88 -1.91 23.67
N LEU A 22 18.76 -3.04 22.98
CA LEU A 22 19.58 -4.23 23.24
C LEU A 22 20.05 -4.87 21.93
N LEU A 23 21.31 -4.58 21.60
CA LEU A 23 22.19 -5.27 20.66
C LEU A 23 22.36 -6.76 21.03
N PHE A 24 22.21 -7.66 20.06
CA PHE A 24 22.97 -8.91 20.00
C PHE A 24 23.11 -9.38 18.54
N GLY A 25 24.30 -9.16 17.95
CA GLY A 25 24.79 -9.95 16.80
C GLY A 25 25.22 -11.36 17.25
N PRO A 26 25.57 -12.27 16.31
CA PRO A 26 26.91 -12.18 15.72
C PRO A 26 27.13 -12.73 14.28
N ALA A 27 28.28 -12.33 13.73
CA ALA A 27 29.25 -13.09 12.92
C ALA A 27 29.07 -13.24 11.39
N LEU A 28 29.80 -12.36 10.67
CA LEU A 28 30.78 -12.63 9.59
C LEU A 28 30.83 -14.04 8.97
N LEU A 29 30.79 -14.09 7.63
CA LEU A 29 31.70 -14.94 6.84
C LEU A 29 31.95 -14.34 5.43
N LEU A 30 33.16 -13.81 5.27
CA LEU A 30 33.82 -13.50 3.99
C LEU A 30 34.09 -14.79 3.20
N ALA A 31 33.76 -14.81 1.92
CA ALA A 31 34.38 -15.70 0.94
C ALA A 31 34.53 -14.96 -0.39
N GLY A 32 35.77 -14.61 -0.72
CA GLY A 32 36.14 -14.03 -2.01
C GLY A 32 36.40 -15.08 -3.09
N CYS A 33 36.29 -14.63 -4.35
CA CYS A 33 36.93 -15.10 -5.58
C CYS A 33 36.66 -13.93 -6.57
N GLY A 34 37.60 -13.14 -7.10
CA GLY A 34 38.91 -13.48 -7.65
C GLY A 34 38.78 -13.77 -9.15
N MET A 35 39.02 -12.77 -10.01
CA MET A 35 39.81 -12.86 -11.25
C MET A 35 39.68 -11.61 -12.15
N LEU A 36 40.77 -10.85 -12.27
CA LEU A 36 41.11 -10.07 -13.47
C LEU A 36 41.82 -10.98 -14.48
N PRO A 37 41.77 -10.66 -15.79
CA PRO A 37 43.05 -10.46 -16.46
C PRO A 37 43.09 -9.30 -17.50
N SER A 38 44.17 -8.52 -17.39
CA SER A 38 45.14 -8.20 -18.46
C SER A 38 44.70 -7.52 -19.77
N ARG A 39 45.08 -6.23 -19.89
CA ARG A 39 45.49 -5.57 -21.16
C ARG A 39 46.87 -6.13 -21.61
N PRO A 40 47.30 -6.03 -22.89
CA PRO A 40 48.01 -4.82 -23.35
C PRO A 40 47.83 -4.46 -24.84
N GLU A 41 48.26 -3.22 -25.18
CA GLU A 41 48.85 -2.75 -26.47
C GLU A 41 47.95 -2.75 -27.75
N ASP A 42 47.86 -1.71 -28.59
CA ASP A 42 48.89 -0.87 -29.24
C ASP A 42 48.33 0.50 -29.68
N GLU A 43 49.14 1.55 -29.59
CA GLU A 43 49.07 2.75 -30.47
C GLU A 43 49.90 2.48 -31.75
N PRO A 44 49.66 3.23 -32.84
CA PRO A 44 50.67 4.24 -33.14
C PRO A 44 50.14 5.60 -33.63
N SER A 45 50.87 6.61 -33.19
CA SER A 45 50.91 8.02 -33.59
C SER A 45 51.12 8.26 -35.10
N ALA A 46 50.60 9.36 -35.65
CA ALA A 46 51.40 10.48 -36.17
C ALA A 46 50.68 11.38 -37.21
N GLY A 47 50.88 12.71 -37.05
CA GLY A 47 50.83 13.73 -38.10
C GLY A 47 49.57 14.60 -38.05
N GLY A 48 49.62 15.93 -38.01
CA GLY A 48 50.68 16.92 -38.09
C GLY A 48 49.99 18.30 -38.11
N GLY A 49 50.62 19.32 -37.51
CA GLY A 49 50.11 20.70 -37.50
C GLY A 49 50.02 21.32 -38.91
N PRO A 50 49.42 22.53 -39.03
CA PRO A 50 50.13 23.70 -38.52
C PRO A 50 49.27 24.74 -37.77
N GLU A 51 50.04 25.65 -37.17
CA GLU A 51 49.74 26.80 -36.33
C GLU A 51 48.68 27.78 -36.88
N GLY A 52 47.94 28.39 -35.96
CA GLY A 52 47.03 29.51 -36.23
C GLY A 52 46.63 30.23 -34.94
N GLU A 53 47.46 31.21 -34.57
CA GLU A 53 47.19 32.46 -33.84
C GLU A 53 46.36 32.50 -32.54
N ALA A 54 46.91 33.29 -31.62
CA ALA A 54 46.45 33.61 -30.29
C ALA A 54 45.05 34.25 -30.22
N ALA A 55 44.27 33.80 -29.24
CA ALA A 55 43.30 34.63 -28.55
C ALA A 55 43.27 34.20 -27.08
N GLU A 56 43.90 35.01 -26.23
CA GLU A 56 43.62 35.06 -24.80
C GLU A 56 42.12 35.31 -24.61
N LEU A 57 41.41 34.34 -24.04
CA LEU A 57 40.13 34.53 -23.39
C LEU A 57 40.28 33.99 -21.98
N GLU A 58 40.80 34.85 -21.10
CA GLU A 58 40.50 34.78 -19.67
C GLU A 58 38.97 34.77 -19.49
N GLY A 59 38.48 33.87 -18.64
CA GLY A 59 37.08 33.83 -18.23
C GLY A 59 36.31 32.59 -18.68
N ALA A 60 36.88 31.40 -18.50
CA ALA A 60 36.08 30.21 -18.24
C ALA A 60 36.04 30.06 -16.71
N THR A 61 35.01 30.63 -16.08
CA THR A 61 34.62 30.22 -14.73
C THR A 61 34.33 28.73 -14.83
N GLU A 62 35.17 27.92 -14.18
CA GLU A 62 34.84 26.53 -13.91
C GLU A 62 33.45 26.49 -13.26
N PRO A 63 32.60 25.50 -13.55
CA PRO A 63 31.40 25.32 -12.76
C PRO A 63 31.86 25.23 -11.29
N ASP A 64 31.27 26.05 -10.41
CA ASP A 64 31.46 25.93 -8.97
C ASP A 64 31.09 24.49 -8.57
N GLU A 65 32.08 23.59 -8.58
CA GLU A 65 32.04 22.38 -7.77
C GLU A 65 31.92 22.91 -6.34
N GLU A 66 30.75 22.76 -5.76
CA GLU A 66 30.46 23.15 -4.39
C GLU A 66 31.53 22.51 -3.50
N ALA A 67 32.48 23.34 -3.05
CA ALA A 67 33.68 22.85 -2.39
C ALA A 67 33.28 22.03 -1.16
N ALA A 68 33.77 20.79 -1.08
CA ALA A 68 33.47 19.91 0.04
C ALA A 68 33.74 20.65 1.37
N PRO A 69 32.83 20.54 2.36
CA PRO A 69 32.99 21.25 3.62
C PRO A 69 34.31 20.86 4.29
N PRO A 70 34.97 21.78 5.01
CA PRO A 70 36.23 21.47 5.65
C PRO A 70 36.05 20.33 6.67
N PRO A 71 36.93 19.30 6.66
CA PRO A 71 36.76 18.09 7.46
C PRO A 71 36.71 18.35 8.96
N SER A 72 37.31 19.46 9.41
CA SER A 72 37.28 19.93 10.80
C SER A 72 35.90 20.44 11.27
N THR A 73 34.87 20.40 10.41
CA THR A 73 33.50 20.88 10.72
C THR A 73 32.41 19.88 10.33
N SER A 74 32.78 18.79 9.68
CA SER A 74 31.84 17.80 9.14
C SER A 74 31.98 16.44 9.81
N ALA A 75 30.89 15.70 9.85
CA ALA A 75 30.86 14.30 10.26
C ALA A 75 30.13 13.46 9.22
N THR A 76 30.57 12.22 9.05
CA THR A 76 29.91 11.24 8.19
C THR A 76 29.10 10.27 9.05
N VAL A 77 27.83 10.07 8.69
CA VAL A 77 26.94 9.12 9.37
C VAL A 77 26.68 7.88 8.53
N ASP A 78 26.32 6.78 9.20
CA ASP A 78 26.06 5.49 8.58
C ASP A 78 24.77 4.89 9.17
N PHE A 79 23.71 4.90 8.39
CA PHE A 79 22.45 4.21 8.64
C PHE A 79 21.75 3.93 7.31
N ASP A 80 20.96 2.86 7.24
CA ASP A 80 20.23 2.52 6.01
C ASP A 80 18.98 3.40 5.86
N VAL A 81 18.02 3.23 6.78
CA VAL A 81 16.73 3.93 6.80
C VAL A 81 16.27 4.14 8.24
N ILE A 82 15.72 5.31 8.53
CA ILE A 82 15.08 5.63 9.81
C ILE A 82 13.73 6.31 9.59
N GLU A 83 12.84 6.18 10.57
CA GLU A 83 11.62 6.97 10.67
C GLU A 83 11.95 8.39 11.18
N VAL A 84 11.25 9.39 10.66
CA VAL A 84 11.51 10.80 10.99
C VAL A 84 10.64 11.26 12.16
N GLU A 85 11.26 11.87 13.18
CA GLU A 85 10.54 12.34 14.38
C GLU A 85 9.86 13.71 14.20
N ASP A 86 10.49 14.65 13.48
CA ASP A 86 9.98 16.01 13.26
C ASP A 86 9.50 16.24 11.81
N GLU A 87 8.21 16.01 11.59
CA GLU A 87 7.55 16.20 10.29
C GLU A 87 7.54 17.67 9.83
N ILE A 88 7.63 18.65 10.74
CA ILE A 88 7.62 20.09 10.38
C ILE A 88 8.95 20.44 9.70
N THR A 89 10.06 20.02 10.33
CA THR A 89 11.39 20.20 9.75
C THR A 89 11.49 19.45 8.41
N ALA A 90 11.01 18.21 8.37
CA ALA A 90 11.02 17.40 7.16
C ALA A 90 10.22 18.05 6.00
N GLY A 91 9.02 18.54 6.28
CA GLY A 91 8.17 19.20 5.29
C GLY A 91 8.77 20.50 4.72
N GLY A 92 9.65 21.16 5.46
CA GLY A 92 10.39 22.33 4.99
C GLY A 92 11.55 22.00 4.03
N LEU A 93 12.01 20.75 4.00
CA LEU A 93 13.13 20.28 3.17
C LEU A 93 12.66 19.56 1.90
N MET A 94 11.46 18.98 1.91
CA MET A 94 10.91 18.22 0.79
C MET A 94 10.15 19.09 -0.21
N SER A 95 10.07 18.62 -1.45
CA SER A 95 9.16 19.16 -2.46
C SER A 95 7.98 18.21 -2.65
N ARG A 96 6.77 18.76 -2.77
CA ARG A 96 5.59 17.96 -3.08
C ARG A 96 5.70 17.34 -4.47
N THR A 97 5.27 16.09 -4.59
CA THR A 97 5.08 15.42 -5.87
C THR A 97 3.60 15.21 -6.15
N THR A 98 3.22 15.17 -7.43
CA THR A 98 1.86 14.86 -7.89
C THR A 98 1.83 13.70 -8.88
N ASP A 99 3.00 13.21 -9.27
CA ASP A 99 3.14 12.23 -10.36
C ASP A 99 3.37 10.81 -9.82
N SER A 100 3.27 10.63 -8.49
CA SER A 100 3.34 9.31 -7.87
C SER A 100 2.12 8.49 -8.24
N GLU A 101 2.36 7.22 -8.52
CA GLU A 101 1.31 6.22 -8.51
C GLU A 101 0.84 6.00 -7.07
N THR A 102 -0.44 5.68 -6.91
CA THR A 102 -0.98 5.20 -5.64
C THR A 102 -0.66 3.72 -5.55
N PHE A 103 -0.36 3.24 -4.36
CA PHE A 103 -0.30 1.84 -4.00
C PHE A 103 -1.60 1.52 -3.24
N ILE A 104 -2.30 0.47 -3.67
CA ILE A 104 -3.54 0.05 -3.00
C ILE A 104 -3.37 -1.40 -2.55
N HIS A 105 -3.62 -1.61 -1.27
CA HIS A 105 -3.49 -2.88 -0.60
C HIS A 105 -4.63 -3.01 0.43
N PRO A 106 -5.16 -4.21 0.72
CA PRO A 106 -6.21 -4.41 1.73
C PRO A 106 -5.92 -3.80 3.12
N LEU A 107 -4.64 -3.57 3.43
CA LEU A 107 -4.17 -2.95 4.67
C LEU A 107 -3.56 -1.55 4.51
N ALA A 108 -3.35 -1.07 3.29
CA ALA A 108 -2.78 0.26 3.12
C ALA A 108 -3.14 0.82 1.74
N GLU A 109 -3.62 2.05 1.71
CA GLU A 109 -3.51 2.91 0.53
C GLU A 109 -2.40 3.91 0.81
N ALA A 110 -1.45 4.04 -0.11
CA ALA A 110 -0.32 4.93 0.06
C ALA A 110 0.13 5.52 -1.26
N THR A 111 0.35 6.82 -1.29
CA THR A 111 0.93 7.56 -2.42
C THR A 111 2.13 8.30 -1.88
N MET A 112 3.25 8.35 -2.62
CA MET A 112 4.36 9.22 -2.27
C MET A 112 3.94 10.66 -2.55
N VAL A 113 4.00 11.52 -1.54
CA VAL A 113 3.49 12.90 -1.64
C VAL A 113 4.56 13.97 -1.56
N ALA A 114 5.73 13.64 -1.04
CA ALA A 114 6.88 14.53 -1.05
C ALA A 114 8.19 13.75 -1.05
N THR A 115 9.19 14.29 -1.73
CA THR A 115 10.54 13.69 -1.77
C THR A 115 11.60 14.76 -2.00
N THR A 116 12.82 14.51 -1.56
CA THR A 116 14.01 15.31 -1.85
C THR A 116 15.29 14.48 -1.69
N LEU A 117 16.35 14.87 -2.40
CA LEU A 117 17.69 14.34 -2.26
C LEU A 117 18.61 15.46 -1.76
N LEU A 118 19.18 15.30 -0.57
CA LEU A 118 20.03 16.29 0.09
C LEU A 118 21.48 15.80 0.10
N ASP A 119 22.41 16.69 -0.24
CA ASP A 119 23.85 16.41 -0.18
C ASP A 119 24.40 16.43 1.25
N SER A 120 23.72 17.17 2.15
CA SER A 120 24.10 17.28 3.56
C SER A 120 22.92 17.72 4.42
N LEU A 121 23.08 17.59 5.74
CA LEU A 121 22.17 18.14 6.76
C LEU A 121 22.94 19.07 7.68
N THR A 122 22.29 20.13 8.18
CA THR A 122 22.83 20.87 9.32
C THR A 122 22.69 20.04 10.61
N ALA A 123 23.47 20.37 11.63
CA ALA A 123 23.34 19.76 12.96
C ALA A 123 21.90 19.82 13.51
N GLU A 124 21.22 20.96 13.36
CA GLU A 124 19.84 21.15 13.80
C GLU A 124 18.86 20.27 13.01
N GLN A 125 19.04 20.17 11.68
CA GLN A 125 18.23 19.31 10.83
C GLN A 125 18.45 17.83 11.16
N PHE A 126 19.70 17.40 11.37
CA PHE A 126 20.01 16.03 11.74
C PHE A 126 19.32 15.62 13.04
N THR A 127 19.47 16.41 14.11
CA THR A 127 18.83 16.10 15.39
C THR A 127 17.30 16.15 15.31
N ALA A 128 16.73 17.10 14.56
CA ALA A 128 15.28 17.18 14.37
C ALA A 128 14.73 15.97 13.61
N LEU A 129 15.41 15.52 12.55
CA LEU A 129 14.94 14.41 11.72
C LEU A 129 15.16 13.05 12.39
N THR A 130 16.29 12.86 13.08
CA THR A 130 16.72 11.54 13.58
C THR A 130 16.41 11.31 15.07
N GLY A 131 16.18 12.38 15.84
CA GLY A 131 16.14 12.33 17.31
C GLY A 131 17.50 12.06 17.97
N GLU A 132 18.57 11.92 17.19
CA GLU A 132 19.91 11.62 17.68
C GLU A 132 20.71 12.89 18.01
N ASP A 133 21.66 12.73 18.94
CA ASP A 133 22.63 13.77 19.26
C ASP A 133 23.54 13.99 18.04
N VAL A 134 23.97 15.24 17.83
CA VAL A 134 24.85 15.60 16.70
C VAL A 134 26.14 14.78 16.75
N PRO A 135 26.60 14.19 15.64
CA PRO A 135 27.84 13.41 15.62
C PRO A 135 29.07 14.30 15.84
N GLU A 136 30.13 13.70 16.39
CA GLU A 136 31.45 14.33 16.48
C GLU A 136 32.07 14.48 15.08
N VAL A 137 32.87 15.54 14.87
CA VAL A 137 33.59 15.76 13.61
C VAL A 137 34.54 14.60 13.29
N ASP A 138 34.68 14.25 12.01
CA ASP A 138 35.50 13.11 11.57
C ASP A 138 37.01 13.33 11.83
N ASP A 139 37.48 14.59 11.77
CA ASP A 139 38.87 14.99 12.01
C ASP A 139 38.92 16.19 12.98
N PRO A 140 38.78 15.95 14.30
CA PRO A 140 38.75 17.02 15.30
C PRO A 140 40.08 17.75 15.37
N ASP A 141 40.05 19.08 15.47
CA ASP A 141 41.27 19.88 15.56
C ASP A 141 41.95 19.60 16.91
N PRO A 142 43.15 18.98 16.93
CA PRO A 142 43.85 18.65 18.18
C PRO A 142 44.37 19.91 18.90
N GLY A 143 44.33 21.09 18.26
CA GLY A 143 44.76 22.38 18.79
C GLY A 143 43.62 23.31 19.21
N ALA A 144 42.35 22.91 19.06
CA ALA A 144 41.23 23.71 19.53
C ALA A 144 41.23 23.74 21.07
N GLU A 145 41.63 24.87 21.66
CA GLU A 145 41.67 25.05 23.12
C GLU A 145 40.25 25.12 23.70
N GLY A 146 39.73 23.94 24.06
CA GLY A 146 38.59 23.70 24.95
C GLY A 146 38.69 22.26 25.43
N ASP A 147 38.87 22.07 26.74
CA ASP A 147 38.97 20.80 27.48
C ASP A 147 38.37 19.59 26.77
N GLU A 148 39.15 18.51 26.56
CA GLU A 148 38.71 17.09 26.47
C GLU A 148 37.26 16.88 25.97
N GLY A 149 36.86 17.60 24.94
CA GLY A 149 35.47 17.99 24.74
C GLY A 149 35.05 17.62 23.35
N GLU A 150 34.01 16.81 23.29
CA GLU A 150 33.36 16.31 22.08
C GLU A 150 33.13 17.50 21.12
N GLN A 151 33.86 17.53 19.99
CA GLN A 151 33.72 18.56 18.96
C GLN A 151 32.62 18.10 18.00
N PHE A 152 31.45 18.73 18.07
CA PHE A 152 30.30 18.35 17.25
C PHE A 152 30.32 18.98 15.86
N ALA A 153 29.91 18.22 14.86
CA ALA A 153 29.83 18.69 13.48
C ALA A 153 28.74 19.74 13.28
N THR A 154 28.98 20.68 12.37
CA THR A 154 27.97 21.64 11.91
C THR A 154 27.30 21.18 10.61
N VAL A 155 28.00 20.33 9.85
CA VAL A 155 27.54 19.71 8.60
C VAL A 155 27.62 18.19 8.73
N VAL A 156 26.51 17.50 8.49
CA VAL A 156 26.43 16.04 8.51
C VAL A 156 26.31 15.54 7.07
N LEU A 157 27.14 14.55 6.72
CA LEU A 157 27.25 13.99 5.38
C LEU A 157 26.82 12.52 5.35
N PRO A 158 26.19 12.04 4.26
CA PRO A 158 25.78 10.65 4.09
C PRO A 158 26.92 9.72 3.62
N GLY A 159 28.13 10.26 3.45
CA GLY A 159 29.29 9.56 2.92
C GLY A 159 29.55 9.83 1.43
N GLN A 160 30.64 9.26 0.91
CA GLN A 160 31.08 9.50 -0.47
C GLN A 160 30.12 8.89 -1.49
N LEU A 161 29.75 9.67 -2.51
CA LEU A 161 28.81 9.27 -3.58
C LEU A 161 27.41 8.89 -3.06
N LYS A 162 27.06 9.35 -1.87
CA LYS A 162 25.75 9.15 -1.24
C LYS A 162 24.99 10.47 -1.12
N LYS A 163 23.68 10.38 -0.94
CA LYS A 163 22.78 11.47 -0.61
C LYS A 163 21.81 11.02 0.48
N PHE A 164 21.27 11.97 1.23
CA PHE A 164 20.11 11.73 2.08
C PHE A 164 18.84 11.79 1.24
N LEU A 165 18.10 10.69 1.16
CA LEU A 165 16.74 10.66 0.63
C LEU A 165 15.78 10.90 1.79
N LEU A 166 15.01 11.98 1.69
CA LEU A 166 13.92 12.28 2.62
C LEU A 166 12.60 12.24 1.85
N THR A 167 11.69 11.36 2.27
CA THR A 167 10.49 11.03 1.51
C THR A 167 9.31 10.78 2.44
N ALA A 168 8.12 11.18 2.00
CA ALA A 168 6.87 11.04 2.74
C ALA A 168 5.80 10.40 1.86
N TRP A 169 5.01 9.52 2.49
CA TRP A 169 3.86 8.85 1.88
C TRP A 169 2.62 9.04 2.73
N GLU A 170 1.45 9.06 2.09
CA GLU A 170 0.15 9.13 2.77
C GLU A 170 -0.97 8.45 1.95
N SER A 171 -2.03 8.04 2.63
CA SER A 171 -3.31 7.64 2.03
C SER A 171 -4.00 8.87 1.46
N THR A 172 -4.29 8.86 0.16
CA THR A 172 -4.93 9.97 -0.54
C THR A 172 -6.46 9.92 -0.45
N ASP A 173 -7.05 8.75 -0.25
CA ASP A 173 -8.46 8.58 0.07
C ASP A 173 -8.70 8.83 1.57
N PRO A 174 -9.47 9.87 1.96
CA PRO A 174 -9.78 10.16 3.36
C PRO A 174 -10.76 9.15 3.98
N GLU A 175 -11.58 8.49 3.17
CA GLU A 175 -12.58 7.50 3.58
C GLU A 175 -12.00 6.08 3.64
N TRP A 176 -10.84 5.85 3.01
CA TRP A 176 -10.15 4.57 3.06
C TRP A 176 -9.84 4.15 4.50
N ALA A 177 -10.13 2.88 4.80
CA ALA A 177 -9.86 2.25 6.07
C ALA A 177 -9.30 0.84 5.86
N PRO A 178 -8.32 0.40 6.68
CA PRO A 178 -7.79 -0.95 6.59
C PRO A 178 -8.91 -1.95 6.86
N LYS A 179 -8.97 -3.03 6.06
CA LYS A 179 -9.90 -4.13 6.35
C LYS A 179 -9.38 -4.90 7.57
N ALA A 180 -9.93 -4.60 8.74
CA ALA A 180 -9.65 -5.33 9.97
C ALA A 180 -9.95 -6.83 9.76
N ASN A 181 -9.00 -7.68 10.11
CA ASN A 181 -8.94 -9.13 9.83
C ASN A 181 -8.32 -9.54 8.49
N SER A 182 -7.66 -8.63 7.77
CA SER A 182 -6.72 -9.08 6.74
C SER A 182 -5.68 -9.98 7.38
N SER A 183 -5.59 -11.23 6.93
CA SER A 183 -4.82 -12.35 7.49
C SER A 183 -3.62 -11.98 8.39
N ASN A 184 -3.36 -12.77 9.44
CA ASN A 184 -2.21 -12.63 10.38
C ASN A 184 -0.80 -12.66 9.73
N ARG A 185 -0.71 -12.58 8.41
CA ARG A 185 0.51 -12.66 7.60
C ARG A 185 0.78 -11.42 6.76
N THR A 186 -0.12 -10.44 6.78
CA THR A 186 0.13 -9.19 6.08
C THR A 186 1.06 -8.28 6.90
N SER A 187 2.07 -7.66 6.28
CA SER A 187 2.90 -6.65 6.94
C SER A 187 3.22 -5.50 6.00
N LEU A 188 3.26 -4.28 6.54
CA LEU A 188 3.70 -3.08 5.84
C LEU A 188 5.10 -2.71 6.34
N ASN A 189 6.04 -2.54 5.41
CA ASN A 189 7.45 -2.35 5.72
C ASN A 189 8.08 -1.32 4.78
N ILE A 190 9.13 -0.66 5.25
CA ILE A 190 10.08 0.03 4.38
C ILE A 190 11.19 -0.95 4.01
N THR A 191 11.51 -1.04 2.73
CA THR A 191 12.65 -1.81 2.22
C THR A 191 13.81 -0.88 1.87
N TYR A 192 15.04 -1.39 2.03
CA TYR A 192 16.28 -0.77 1.58
C TYR A 192 17.05 -1.77 0.74
N GLY A 193 17.27 -1.44 -0.54
CA GLY A 193 17.88 -2.37 -1.50
C GLY A 193 17.15 -3.71 -1.61
N GLY A 194 15.82 -3.70 -1.44
CA GLY A 194 14.96 -4.89 -1.46
C GLY A 194 14.95 -5.73 -0.16
N ASN A 195 15.74 -5.38 0.85
CA ASN A 195 15.70 -6.02 2.17
C ASN A 195 14.76 -5.25 3.09
N GLN A 196 14.03 -5.95 3.96
CA GLN A 196 13.22 -5.31 5.00
C GLN A 196 14.12 -4.51 5.95
N ALA A 197 13.89 -3.20 6.04
CA ALA A 197 14.69 -2.29 6.86
C ALA A 197 13.89 -1.81 8.10
N LEU A 198 12.67 -1.31 7.88
CA LEU A 198 11.78 -0.83 8.94
C LEU A 198 10.43 -1.56 8.84
N ARG A 199 9.89 -2.03 9.97
CA ARG A 199 8.51 -2.51 10.03
C ARG A 199 7.61 -1.37 10.51
N ILE A 200 6.64 -1.02 9.68
CA ILE A 200 5.71 0.09 9.95
C ILE A 200 4.52 -0.44 10.76
N ASP A 201 3.93 -1.55 10.31
CA ASP A 201 2.70 -2.04 10.95
C ASP A 201 2.58 -3.58 11.00
N THR A 202 1.66 -4.04 11.85
CA THR A 202 1.27 -5.44 12.05
C THR A 202 -0.26 -5.59 12.10
N PRO A 203 -0.82 -6.73 11.69
CA PRO A 203 -2.28 -6.95 11.68
C PRO A 203 -2.96 -6.80 13.06
N ASP A 204 -2.21 -6.95 14.15
CA ASP A 204 -2.74 -6.94 15.51
C ASP A 204 -2.98 -5.53 16.06
N SER A 205 -2.46 -4.49 15.39
CA SER A 205 -2.59 -3.10 15.86
C SER A 205 -3.97 -2.50 15.56
N GLY A 206 -4.63 -2.94 14.48
CA GLY A 206 -5.87 -2.32 13.98
C GLY A 206 -5.72 -0.87 13.52
N ASP A 207 -4.49 -0.34 13.60
CA ASP A 207 -4.11 1.05 13.38
C ASP A 207 -3.06 1.06 12.26
N ALA A 208 -3.46 0.69 11.04
CA ALA A 208 -2.57 0.82 9.90
C ALA A 208 -2.17 2.29 9.74
N GLU A 209 -0.86 2.56 9.74
CA GLU A 209 -0.35 3.90 9.51
C GLU A 209 -0.82 4.40 8.14
N ARG A 210 -1.50 5.55 8.14
CA ARG A 210 -2.02 6.19 6.93
C ARG A 210 -1.02 7.16 6.32
N SER A 211 0.12 7.35 6.96
CA SER A 211 1.18 8.25 6.50
C SER A 211 2.47 7.93 7.24
N GLY A 212 3.60 8.23 6.61
CA GLY A 212 4.91 8.13 7.25
C GLY A 212 5.95 8.96 6.51
N THR A 213 7.00 9.35 7.24
CA THR A 213 8.16 10.06 6.69
C THR A 213 9.43 9.30 7.05
N VAL A 214 10.29 9.06 6.06
CA VAL A 214 11.54 8.32 6.27
C VAL A 214 12.74 9.08 5.72
N LEU A 215 13.87 8.92 6.40
CA LEU A 215 15.18 9.40 5.99
C LEU A 215 16.07 8.19 5.70
N ALA A 216 16.75 8.19 4.56
CA ALA A 216 17.63 7.11 4.15
C ALA A 216 18.94 7.63 3.55
N ILE A 217 20.02 6.85 3.67
CA ILE A 217 21.27 7.11 2.95
C ILE A 217 21.29 6.27 1.67
N VAL A 218 21.20 6.91 0.52
CA VAL A 218 21.13 6.25 -0.80
C VAL A 218 22.29 6.67 -1.70
N ASP A 219 22.51 5.94 -2.79
CA ASP A 219 23.44 6.39 -3.83
C ASP A 219 23.04 7.76 -4.38
N ALA A 220 24.01 8.56 -4.83
CA ALA A 220 23.76 9.90 -5.35
C ALA A 220 22.77 9.95 -6.53
N THR A 221 22.65 8.83 -7.25
CA THR A 221 21.62 8.57 -8.27
C THR A 221 20.93 7.25 -7.93
N PRO A 222 19.95 7.25 -7.02
CA PRO A 222 19.32 6.02 -6.55
C PRO A 222 18.45 5.40 -7.64
N ASP A 223 18.49 4.07 -7.76
CA ASP A 223 17.50 3.32 -8.53
C ASP A 223 16.13 3.42 -7.84
N ALA A 224 15.03 3.26 -8.58
CA ALA A 224 13.67 3.33 -8.03
C ALA A 224 13.42 2.34 -6.86
N GLY A 225 14.10 1.18 -6.86
CA GLY A 225 14.04 0.19 -5.79
C GLY A 225 14.99 0.43 -4.60
N ALA A 226 15.67 1.57 -4.53
CA ALA A 226 16.61 1.84 -3.43
C ALA A 226 15.90 1.90 -2.08
N VAL A 227 14.76 2.59 -2.02
CA VAL A 227 13.88 2.66 -0.85
C VAL A 227 12.44 2.54 -1.31
N ALA A 228 11.68 1.62 -0.71
CA ALA A 228 10.30 1.40 -1.10
C ALA A 228 9.39 1.05 0.08
N LEU A 229 8.10 1.36 -0.08
CA LEU A 229 7.03 0.92 0.80
C LEU A 229 6.51 -0.42 0.27
N ARG A 230 6.67 -1.48 1.06
CA ARG A 230 6.33 -2.86 0.69
C ARG A 230 5.23 -3.42 1.57
N ALA A 231 4.18 -3.94 0.94
CA ALA A 231 3.27 -4.88 1.58
C ALA A 231 3.46 -6.28 1.02
N GLU A 232 3.46 -7.25 1.92
CA GLU A 232 3.52 -8.67 1.58
C GLU A 232 2.30 -9.40 2.11
N THR A 233 1.72 -10.24 1.25
CA THR A 233 0.66 -11.19 1.58
C THR A 233 1.09 -12.59 1.15
N ASP A 234 0.35 -13.62 1.56
CA ASP A 234 0.53 -14.98 1.04
C ASP A 234 0.41 -15.05 -0.51
N ASP A 235 -0.31 -14.10 -1.11
CA ASP A 235 -0.70 -14.13 -2.51
C ASP A 235 0.21 -13.23 -3.39
N GLY A 236 1.12 -12.45 -2.79
CA GLY A 236 2.08 -11.63 -3.53
C GLY A 236 2.65 -10.44 -2.76
N VAL A 237 3.54 -9.71 -3.44
CA VAL A 237 4.22 -8.51 -2.93
C VAL A 237 3.79 -7.30 -3.75
N HIS A 238 3.36 -6.24 -3.05
CA HIS A 238 3.16 -4.91 -3.61
C HIS A 238 4.26 -4.00 -3.10
N GLU A 239 4.81 -3.16 -3.97
CA GLU A 239 5.92 -2.28 -3.61
C GLU A 239 5.86 -0.95 -4.38
N LEU A 240 5.84 0.15 -3.64
CA LEU A 240 5.87 1.52 -4.14
C LEU A 240 7.25 2.12 -3.90
N SER A 241 7.90 2.58 -4.96
CA SER A 241 9.16 3.35 -4.88
C SER A 241 8.93 4.64 -4.10
N LEU A 242 9.71 4.84 -3.04
CA LEU A 242 9.75 6.10 -2.30
C LEU A 242 10.84 7.05 -2.83
N VAL A 243 11.47 6.68 -3.95
CA VAL A 243 12.45 7.50 -4.67
C VAL A 243 11.74 8.36 -5.72
N ASP A 244 10.91 7.74 -6.55
CA ASP A 244 10.26 8.37 -7.71
C ASP A 244 8.73 8.19 -7.76
N GLY A 245 8.14 7.40 -6.84
CA GLY A 245 6.70 7.20 -6.75
C GLY A 245 6.14 6.17 -7.74
N SER A 246 6.99 5.39 -8.43
CA SER A 246 6.56 4.31 -9.33
C SER A 246 6.20 3.02 -8.59
N LEU A 247 5.22 2.26 -9.08
CA LEU A 247 4.96 0.90 -8.60
C LEU A 247 6.02 -0.06 -9.15
N LEU A 248 6.79 -0.67 -8.24
CA LEU A 248 7.86 -1.61 -8.58
C LEU A 248 7.32 -3.02 -8.80
N THR A 249 6.35 -3.44 -7.98
CA THR A 249 5.63 -4.70 -8.13
C THR A 249 4.20 -4.56 -7.66
N THR A 250 3.28 -5.24 -8.34
CA THR A 250 1.89 -5.41 -7.92
C THR A 250 1.33 -6.69 -8.53
N PRO A 251 0.74 -7.61 -7.76
CA PRO A 251 -0.07 -8.70 -8.31
C PRO A 251 -1.38 -8.22 -8.94
N ALA A 252 -1.81 -6.98 -8.70
CA ALA A 252 -3.05 -6.42 -9.24
C ALA A 252 -2.85 -5.05 -9.90
N PRO A 253 -2.37 -4.99 -11.16
CA PRO A 253 -2.06 -3.74 -11.87
C PRO A 253 -3.26 -2.82 -12.15
N ARG A 254 -4.50 -3.35 -12.13
CA ARG A 254 -5.72 -2.59 -12.45
C ARG A 254 -6.37 -1.87 -11.27
N LEU A 255 -5.79 -2.00 -10.08
CA LEU A 255 -6.18 -1.25 -8.88
C LEU A 255 -6.28 0.27 -9.09
N TYR A 256 -5.66 0.80 -10.14
CA TYR A 256 -5.41 2.22 -10.34
C TYR A 256 -6.33 2.90 -11.37
N LYS A 257 -7.46 2.25 -11.71
CA LYS A 257 -8.52 2.82 -12.58
C LYS A 257 -9.90 2.34 -12.12
N GLY A 258 -10.82 3.29 -11.88
CA GLY A 258 -12.29 3.12 -11.79
C GLY A 258 -12.81 1.79 -11.22
N LEU A 259 -13.20 1.78 -9.93
CA LEU A 259 -13.78 0.60 -9.26
C LEU A 259 -15.30 0.72 -9.07
N ASP A 260 -15.91 1.74 -9.68
CA ASP A 260 -17.31 2.07 -9.47
C ASP A 260 -18.22 1.18 -10.33
N VAL A 261 -19.34 0.78 -9.73
CA VAL A 261 -20.38 0.01 -10.42
C VAL A 261 -21.71 0.71 -10.23
N GLU A 262 -22.38 1.03 -11.34
CA GLU A 262 -23.76 1.50 -11.32
C GLU A 262 -24.72 0.33 -11.49
N VAL A 263 -25.64 0.18 -10.53
CA VAL A 263 -26.75 -0.78 -10.62
C VAL A 263 -27.97 -0.08 -11.19
N SER A 264 -28.51 -0.61 -12.28
CA SER A 264 -29.70 -0.09 -12.96
C SER A 264 -30.69 -1.20 -13.32
N ASP A 265 -31.94 -0.83 -13.61
CA ASP A 265 -33.02 -1.74 -13.98
C ASP A 265 -33.23 -2.92 -13.01
N ALA A 266 -32.91 -2.72 -11.73
CA ALA A 266 -33.08 -3.72 -10.70
C ALA A 266 -34.57 -4.04 -10.49
N THR A 267 -34.91 -5.31 -10.67
CA THR A 267 -36.24 -5.84 -10.38
C THR A 267 -36.35 -6.26 -8.91
N VAL A 268 -37.58 -6.30 -8.39
CA VAL A 268 -37.86 -6.70 -7.01
C VAL A 268 -38.76 -7.93 -7.04
N LEU A 269 -38.36 -8.96 -6.31
CA LEU A 269 -39.20 -10.09 -5.94
C LEU A 269 -39.86 -9.81 -4.60
N ASP A 270 -41.18 -10.02 -4.53
CA ASP A 270 -41.95 -10.05 -3.29
C ASP A 270 -42.93 -11.23 -3.44
N THR A 271 -42.66 -12.33 -2.74
CA THR A 271 -43.42 -13.58 -2.90
C THR A 271 -43.67 -14.27 -1.55
N THR A 272 -44.63 -15.19 -1.58
CA THR A 272 -44.89 -16.12 -0.49
C THR A 272 -44.72 -17.56 -0.97
N VAL A 273 -43.99 -18.35 -0.19
CA VAL A 273 -43.78 -19.78 -0.43
C VAL A 273 -44.56 -20.54 0.62
N PRO A 274 -45.49 -21.44 0.24
CA PRO A 274 -46.18 -22.30 1.18
C PRO A 274 -45.18 -23.06 2.05
N ASP A 275 -45.30 -22.90 3.37
CA ASP A 275 -44.44 -23.60 4.30
C ASP A 275 -44.98 -25.00 4.56
N GLY A 276 -46.30 -25.13 4.74
CA GLY A 276 -46.96 -26.42 4.95
C GLY A 276 -46.67 -27.08 6.30
N PHE A 277 -45.91 -26.43 7.19
CA PHE A 277 -45.56 -26.95 8.52
C PHE A 277 -45.31 -25.87 9.59
N GLY A 278 -46.34 -25.58 10.40
CA GLY A 278 -46.24 -24.73 11.59
C GLY A 278 -46.51 -23.25 11.36
N GLN A 279 -46.15 -22.72 10.18
CA GLN A 279 -46.61 -21.43 9.64
C GLN A 279 -47.28 -21.65 8.28
N ASP A 280 -48.12 -20.70 7.84
CA ASP A 280 -48.85 -20.86 6.57
C ASP A 280 -47.93 -20.64 5.36
N PHE A 281 -47.09 -19.61 5.41
CA PHE A 281 -46.16 -19.24 4.34
C PHE A 281 -44.84 -18.72 4.91
N MET A 282 -43.76 -18.88 4.13
CA MET A 282 -42.54 -18.08 4.21
C MET A 282 -42.70 -16.87 3.28
N THR A 283 -42.44 -15.67 3.75
CA THR A 283 -42.32 -14.46 2.93
C THR A 283 -40.86 -14.28 2.48
N LEU A 284 -40.68 -13.81 1.25
CA LEU A 284 -39.37 -13.46 0.71
C LEU A 284 -39.47 -12.17 -0.08
N ARG A 285 -38.55 -11.25 0.22
CA ARG A 285 -38.26 -10.08 -0.60
C ARG A 285 -36.82 -10.11 -1.10
N GLY A 286 -36.66 -10.07 -2.42
CA GLY A 286 -35.39 -10.18 -3.12
C GLY A 286 -35.11 -8.99 -4.04
N THR A 287 -33.92 -8.40 -4.00
CA THR A 287 -33.49 -7.38 -4.97
C THR A 287 -31.95 -7.26 -5.00
N ILE A 288 -31.43 -6.50 -5.97
CA ILE A 288 -30.03 -6.08 -6.05
C ILE A 288 -30.02 -4.57 -5.91
N GLU A 289 -29.28 -4.05 -4.94
CA GLU A 289 -29.21 -2.60 -4.67
C GLU A 289 -27.84 -2.02 -4.99
N GLU A 290 -26.79 -2.82 -4.83
CA GLU A 290 -25.41 -2.39 -5.01
C GLU A 290 -24.54 -3.51 -5.57
N ALA A 291 -23.42 -3.11 -6.14
CA ALA A 291 -22.32 -3.97 -6.55
C ALA A 291 -21.04 -3.14 -6.46
N TYR A 292 -19.90 -3.81 -6.32
CA TYR A 292 -18.61 -3.13 -6.35
C TYR A 292 -17.54 -4.02 -6.96
N LEU A 293 -16.55 -3.38 -7.58
CA LEU A 293 -15.36 -4.07 -8.05
C LEU A 293 -14.33 -4.14 -6.93
N SER A 294 -13.65 -5.27 -6.85
CA SER A 294 -12.57 -5.48 -5.92
C SER A 294 -11.44 -6.24 -6.60
N PRO A 295 -10.19 -5.80 -6.44
CA PRO A 295 -9.03 -6.54 -6.91
C PRO A 295 -8.73 -7.75 -6.01
N TYR A 296 -9.28 -7.77 -4.79
CA TYR A 296 -8.91 -8.70 -3.73
C TYR A 296 -10.12 -9.10 -2.92
N VAL A 297 -10.40 -10.40 -2.88
CA VAL A 297 -11.46 -10.96 -2.03
C VAL A 297 -10.84 -11.90 -1.01
N GLU A 298 -10.90 -11.46 0.24
CA GLU A 298 -10.40 -12.21 1.38
C GLU A 298 -11.34 -13.34 1.82
N THR A 299 -10.77 -14.31 2.56
CA THR A 299 -11.36 -15.40 3.32
C THR A 299 -12.58 -15.02 4.19
N SER A 300 -13.70 -14.67 3.58
CA SER A 300 -15.01 -14.88 4.18
C SER A 300 -15.77 -15.86 3.31
N LEU A 301 -16.37 -16.88 3.94
CA LEU A 301 -17.26 -17.81 3.25
C LEU A 301 -18.46 -17.07 2.62
N GLU A 302 -18.80 -15.91 3.18
CA GLU A 302 -19.85 -14.99 2.73
C GLU A 302 -19.55 -14.41 1.34
N LEU A 303 -18.29 -14.14 1.02
CA LEU A 303 -17.86 -13.57 -0.27
C LEU A 303 -17.24 -14.58 -1.25
N GLY A 304 -17.42 -15.88 -1.04
CA GLY A 304 -16.94 -16.92 -1.97
C GLY A 304 -15.67 -17.64 -1.54
N GLY A 305 -15.21 -17.40 -0.31
CA GLY A 305 -13.98 -17.99 0.22
C GLY A 305 -12.74 -17.19 -0.17
N ARG A 306 -11.60 -17.87 -0.30
CA ARG A 306 -10.30 -17.24 -0.57
C ARG A 306 -10.07 -17.15 -2.07
N LEU A 307 -10.47 -16.05 -2.69
CA LEU A 307 -10.14 -15.78 -4.09
C LEU A 307 -8.79 -15.09 -4.24
N GLY A 308 -8.36 -14.32 -3.23
CA GLY A 308 -7.08 -13.63 -3.26
C GLY A 308 -7.10 -12.47 -4.28
N TRP A 309 -5.96 -12.22 -4.90
CA TRP A 309 -5.81 -11.21 -5.95
C TRP A 309 -6.34 -11.70 -7.30
N ALA A 310 -7.03 -10.83 -8.02
CA ALA A 310 -7.37 -11.04 -9.42
C ALA A 310 -6.12 -10.92 -10.32
N ASP A 311 -6.09 -11.68 -11.41
CA ASP A 311 -5.05 -11.59 -12.44
C ASP A 311 -5.05 -10.21 -13.15
N GLU A 312 -3.99 -9.89 -13.90
CA GLU A 312 -3.81 -8.60 -14.60
C GLU A 312 -4.97 -8.19 -15.52
N ASP A 313 -5.63 -9.16 -16.16
CA ASP A 313 -6.76 -8.97 -17.07
C ASP A 313 -8.12 -9.21 -16.41
N GLN A 314 -8.15 -9.39 -15.09
CA GLN A 314 -9.34 -9.76 -14.32
C GLN A 314 -9.61 -8.81 -13.16
N ILE A 315 -10.85 -8.84 -12.69
CA ILE A 315 -11.26 -8.17 -11.46
C ILE A 315 -12.39 -8.96 -10.81
N HIS A 316 -12.50 -8.91 -9.48
CA HIS A 316 -13.62 -9.50 -8.79
C HIS A 316 -14.79 -8.52 -8.75
N LEU A 317 -15.96 -8.98 -9.20
CA LEU A 317 -17.22 -8.29 -9.00
C LEU A 317 -17.92 -8.91 -7.80
N VAL A 318 -18.22 -8.09 -6.78
CA VAL A 318 -18.99 -8.50 -5.62
C VAL A 318 -20.38 -7.90 -5.70
N VAL A 319 -21.40 -8.74 -5.59
CA VAL A 319 -22.82 -8.34 -5.63
C VAL A 319 -23.48 -8.77 -4.33
N PRO A 320 -23.60 -7.88 -3.34
CA PRO A 320 -24.46 -8.10 -2.17
C PRO A 320 -25.91 -8.30 -2.61
N LEU A 321 -26.54 -9.35 -2.09
CA LEU A 321 -27.91 -9.72 -2.44
C LEU A 321 -28.83 -9.35 -1.29
N VAL A 322 -29.81 -8.50 -1.56
CA VAL A 322 -30.90 -8.27 -0.60
C VAL A 322 -31.84 -9.46 -0.72
N TRP A 323 -31.82 -10.33 0.28
CA TRP A 323 -32.60 -11.57 0.30
C TRP A 323 -33.28 -11.78 1.65
N ASP A 324 -34.22 -10.89 1.97
CA ASP A 324 -34.91 -10.88 3.26
C ASP A 324 -36.04 -11.91 3.27
N ARG A 325 -35.89 -12.93 4.12
CA ARG A 325 -36.89 -13.98 4.31
C ARG A 325 -37.14 -14.22 5.78
N ASP A 326 -38.38 -14.50 6.11
CA ASP A 326 -38.72 -15.02 7.43
C ASP A 326 -38.28 -16.49 7.57
N PHE A 327 -38.12 -16.91 8.82
CA PHE A 327 -37.61 -18.24 9.11
C PHE A 327 -38.64 -19.30 8.73
N SER A 328 -38.22 -20.28 7.92
CA SER A 328 -38.96 -21.53 7.69
C SER A 328 -38.09 -22.73 7.99
N SER A 329 -38.68 -23.72 8.67
CA SER A 329 -38.04 -25.02 8.93
C SER A 329 -38.31 -26.06 7.83
N ASN A 330 -39.28 -25.80 6.96
CA ASN A 330 -39.71 -26.75 5.92
C ASN A 330 -39.38 -26.28 4.50
N VAL A 331 -39.24 -24.98 4.24
CA VAL A 331 -38.86 -24.45 2.92
C VAL A 331 -37.35 -24.52 2.74
N LYS A 332 -36.92 -25.13 1.63
CA LYS A 332 -35.53 -25.17 1.18
C LYS A 332 -35.33 -24.18 0.04
N ASP A 333 -34.40 -23.26 0.24
CA ASP A 333 -33.98 -22.32 -0.81
C ASP A 333 -33.02 -23.04 -1.79
N LEU A 334 -33.39 -23.07 -3.06
CA LEU A 334 -32.67 -23.66 -4.18
C LEU A 334 -32.35 -22.60 -5.24
N THR A 335 -32.37 -21.33 -4.85
CA THR A 335 -32.11 -20.19 -5.72
C THR A 335 -30.72 -20.29 -6.35
N GLU A 336 -30.66 -20.00 -7.65
CA GLU A 336 -29.40 -19.94 -8.40
C GLU A 336 -29.08 -18.50 -8.83
N VAL A 337 -27.81 -18.13 -8.81
CA VAL A 337 -27.31 -16.82 -9.26
C VAL A 337 -26.31 -17.02 -10.39
N VAL A 338 -26.45 -16.22 -11.44
CA VAL A 338 -25.52 -16.15 -12.55
C VAL A 338 -25.25 -14.70 -12.94
N LEU A 339 -24.06 -14.45 -13.49
CA LEU A 339 -23.74 -13.21 -14.18
C LEU A 339 -23.75 -13.49 -15.68
N VAL A 340 -24.54 -12.74 -16.44
CA VAL A 340 -24.65 -12.85 -17.89
C VAL A 340 -23.80 -11.74 -18.51
N LEU A 341 -22.78 -12.12 -19.27
CA LEU A 341 -21.92 -11.21 -20.01
C LEU A 341 -22.62 -10.71 -21.30
N PRO A 342 -22.13 -9.62 -21.94
CA PRO A 342 -22.73 -9.08 -23.16
C PRO A 342 -22.77 -10.05 -24.34
N ASP A 343 -21.86 -11.02 -24.38
CA ASP A 343 -21.81 -12.08 -25.39
C ASP A 343 -22.80 -13.23 -25.10
N GLY A 344 -23.53 -13.17 -23.99
CA GLY A 344 -24.48 -14.18 -23.52
C GLY A 344 -23.84 -15.30 -22.68
N THR A 345 -22.54 -15.23 -22.39
CA THR A 345 -21.86 -16.19 -21.50
C THR A 345 -22.39 -16.05 -20.08
N GLU A 346 -22.74 -17.18 -19.46
CA GLU A 346 -23.17 -17.22 -18.05
C GLU A 346 -22.00 -17.66 -17.16
N LEU A 347 -21.63 -16.79 -16.21
CA LEU A 347 -20.67 -17.10 -15.16
C LEU A 347 -21.40 -17.50 -13.87
N ARG A 348 -20.85 -18.48 -13.17
CA ARG A 348 -21.30 -18.85 -11.83
C ARG A 348 -20.46 -18.12 -10.78
N PRO A 349 -21.07 -17.72 -9.65
CA PRO A 349 -20.33 -17.15 -8.53
C PRO A 349 -19.34 -18.17 -7.95
N ALA A 350 -18.30 -17.66 -7.30
CA ALA A 350 -17.30 -18.46 -6.59
C ALA A 350 -17.90 -19.26 -5.42
N GLN A 351 -18.94 -18.73 -4.79
CA GLN A 351 -19.68 -19.34 -3.70
C GLN A 351 -20.38 -20.64 -4.14
N ASP A 352 -20.42 -21.63 -3.23
CA ASP A 352 -21.35 -22.77 -3.34
C ASP A 352 -22.79 -22.26 -3.16
N GLN A 353 -23.51 -22.15 -4.27
CA GLN A 353 -24.89 -21.65 -4.30
C GLN A 353 -25.86 -22.48 -3.46
N THR A 354 -25.55 -23.76 -3.20
CA THR A 354 -26.38 -24.61 -2.32
C THR A 354 -26.34 -24.19 -0.86
N ARG A 355 -25.40 -23.33 -0.49
CA ARG A 355 -25.19 -22.82 0.87
C ARG A 355 -25.39 -21.31 1.00
N MET A 356 -25.25 -20.58 -0.11
CA MET A 356 -25.34 -19.12 -0.18
C MET A 356 -26.62 -18.58 0.49
N PHE A 357 -27.78 -19.18 0.22
CA PHE A 357 -29.08 -18.77 0.78
C PHE A 357 -29.49 -19.54 2.05
N GLY A 358 -28.56 -20.28 2.65
CA GLY A 358 -28.81 -21.03 3.88
C GLY A 358 -29.18 -20.13 5.05
N SER A 359 -29.97 -20.64 6.00
CA SER A 359 -30.51 -19.86 7.14
C SER A 359 -29.45 -19.29 8.10
N SER A 360 -28.19 -19.69 7.96
CA SER A 360 -27.05 -19.15 8.71
C SER A 360 -26.44 -17.89 8.09
N HIS A 361 -26.80 -17.52 6.85
CA HIS A 361 -26.23 -16.38 6.14
C HIS A 361 -27.31 -15.30 6.04
N ARG A 362 -27.14 -14.22 6.81
CA ARG A 362 -28.11 -13.10 6.80
C ARG A 362 -27.91 -12.17 5.60
N ASP A 363 -26.68 -12.11 5.10
CA ASP A 363 -26.26 -11.17 4.06
C ASP A 363 -25.56 -11.95 2.93
N PRO A 364 -26.33 -12.64 2.06
CA PRO A 364 -25.74 -13.39 0.96
C PRO A 364 -25.08 -12.44 -0.05
N ALA A 365 -23.95 -12.86 -0.61
CA ALA A 365 -23.30 -12.17 -1.71
C ALA A 365 -22.91 -13.15 -2.82
N ALA A 366 -22.89 -12.67 -4.05
CA ALA A 366 -22.39 -13.40 -5.22
C ALA A 366 -21.13 -12.71 -5.74
N THR A 367 -20.02 -13.45 -5.78
CA THR A 367 -18.72 -12.94 -6.23
C THR A 367 -18.33 -13.62 -7.54
N PHE A 368 -17.95 -12.84 -8.54
CA PHE A 368 -17.55 -13.29 -9.86
C PHE A 368 -16.14 -12.80 -10.18
N THR A 369 -15.38 -13.56 -10.96
CA THR A 369 -14.17 -13.06 -11.61
C THR A 369 -14.51 -12.75 -13.06
N ILE A 370 -14.35 -11.49 -13.47
CA ILE A 370 -14.74 -11.00 -14.78
C ILE A 370 -13.54 -10.42 -15.52
N PRO A 371 -13.57 -10.36 -16.87
CA PRO A 371 -12.60 -9.57 -17.62
C PRO A 371 -12.64 -8.12 -17.15
N ALA A 372 -11.48 -7.53 -16.89
CA ALA A 372 -11.44 -6.21 -16.30
C ALA A 372 -11.70 -5.07 -17.30
N ASP A 373 -11.78 -5.35 -18.60
CA ASP A 373 -12.22 -4.42 -19.65
C ASP A 373 -13.72 -4.54 -19.95
N LEU A 374 -14.45 -5.34 -19.17
CA LEU A 374 -15.89 -5.48 -19.28
C LEU A 374 -16.57 -4.15 -18.92
N GLU A 375 -17.46 -3.67 -19.78
CA GLU A 375 -18.20 -2.41 -19.56
C GLU A 375 -19.56 -2.64 -18.88
N THR A 376 -20.18 -3.79 -19.10
CA THR A 376 -21.51 -4.09 -18.54
C THR A 376 -21.74 -5.59 -18.41
N ALA A 377 -22.62 -5.96 -17.48
CA ALA A 377 -23.13 -7.31 -17.31
C ALA A 377 -24.53 -7.29 -16.70
N THR A 378 -25.26 -8.40 -16.78
CA THR A 378 -26.56 -8.56 -16.12
C THR A 378 -26.47 -9.63 -15.05
N VAL A 379 -26.73 -9.28 -13.79
CA VAL A 379 -26.90 -10.27 -12.74
C VAL A 379 -28.31 -10.83 -12.82
N LYS A 380 -28.44 -12.14 -12.68
CA LYS A 380 -29.71 -12.85 -12.68
C LYS A 380 -29.78 -13.83 -11.51
N ILE A 381 -30.75 -13.63 -10.64
CA ILE A 381 -31.12 -14.51 -9.54
C ILE A 381 -32.37 -15.27 -9.96
N MET A 382 -32.34 -16.60 -9.90
CA MET A 382 -33.40 -17.51 -10.33
C MET A 382 -34.01 -18.19 -9.10
N PRO A 383 -35.07 -17.60 -8.51
CA PRO A 383 -35.59 -18.04 -7.22
C PRO A 383 -36.33 -19.36 -7.38
N ARG A 384 -35.91 -20.36 -6.61
CA ARG A 384 -36.51 -21.70 -6.60
C ARG A 384 -36.60 -22.23 -5.18
N PHE A 385 -37.73 -22.83 -4.85
CA PHE A 385 -38.03 -23.32 -3.51
C PHE A 385 -38.54 -24.75 -3.56
N GLY A 386 -37.99 -25.59 -2.69
CA GLY A 386 -38.48 -26.94 -2.40
C GLY A 386 -39.00 -27.05 -0.97
N GLN A 387 -39.52 -28.21 -0.60
CA GLN A 387 -39.89 -28.53 0.79
C GLN A 387 -39.14 -29.75 1.32
N VAL A 388 -38.83 -29.75 2.62
CA VAL A 388 -38.15 -30.86 3.31
C VAL A 388 -39.09 -32.04 3.53
N LEU A 389 -40.36 -31.78 3.83
CA LEU A 389 -41.38 -32.79 4.10
C LEU A 389 -42.15 -33.25 2.85
N ASN A 390 -41.93 -32.59 1.71
CA ASN A 390 -42.58 -32.91 0.45
C ASN A 390 -41.59 -32.72 -0.71
N ASP A 391 -40.91 -33.80 -1.07
CA ASP A 391 -39.89 -33.81 -2.13
C ASP A 391 -40.47 -33.49 -3.52
N ASP A 392 -41.79 -33.63 -3.71
CA ASP A 392 -42.47 -33.32 -4.98
C ASP A 392 -42.86 -31.83 -5.10
N PHE A 393 -42.70 -31.04 -4.03
CA PHE A 393 -43.00 -29.60 -4.07
C PHE A 393 -41.85 -28.84 -4.73
N GLU A 394 -42.21 -28.04 -5.73
CA GLU A 394 -41.32 -27.07 -6.34
C GLU A 394 -42.11 -25.79 -6.67
N GLN A 395 -41.58 -24.64 -6.27
CA GLN A 395 -42.04 -23.32 -6.66
C GLN A 395 -40.89 -22.56 -7.29
N ALA A 396 -41.06 -22.11 -8.53
CA ALA A 396 -40.10 -21.28 -9.25
C ALA A 396 -40.75 -19.92 -9.54
N GLU A 397 -40.00 -18.86 -9.30
CA GLU A 397 -40.45 -17.48 -9.52
C GLU A 397 -39.80 -16.89 -10.78
N GLU A 398 -40.31 -15.72 -11.20
CA GLU A 398 -39.63 -14.94 -12.23
C GLU A 398 -38.23 -14.52 -11.74
N PRO A 399 -37.21 -14.53 -12.62
CA PRO A 399 -35.87 -14.12 -12.25
C PRO A 399 -35.81 -12.67 -11.79
N VAL A 400 -35.06 -12.41 -10.72
CA VAL A 400 -34.64 -11.06 -10.35
C VAL A 400 -33.41 -10.71 -11.16
N THR A 401 -33.48 -9.64 -11.94
CA THR A 401 -32.38 -9.11 -12.76
C THR A 401 -31.99 -7.70 -12.35
N ALA A 402 -30.72 -7.37 -12.58
CA ALA A 402 -30.21 -6.00 -12.58
C ALA A 402 -29.08 -5.85 -13.61
N THR A 403 -28.99 -4.70 -14.24
CA THR A 403 -27.90 -4.33 -15.15
C THR A 403 -26.80 -3.62 -14.37
N LEU A 404 -25.58 -4.08 -14.54
CA LEU A 404 -24.37 -3.49 -13.95
C LEU A 404 -23.60 -2.75 -15.04
N THR A 405 -23.21 -1.52 -14.77
CA THR A 405 -22.32 -0.73 -15.63
C THR A 405 -21.04 -0.45 -14.85
N PHE A 406 -19.89 -0.79 -15.43
CA PHE A 406 -18.57 -0.62 -14.80
C PHE A 406 -17.93 0.68 -15.33
N LEU A 407 -17.50 1.57 -14.42
CA LEU A 407 -17.14 2.97 -14.73
C LEU A 407 -15.64 3.27 -14.64
#